data_AF-A0A915U9L3-F1
#
_entry.id   AF-A0A915U9L3-F1
#
_cell.length_a   1.000
_cell.length_b   1.000
_cell.length_c   1.000
_cell.angle_alpha   90.00
_cell.angle_beta   90.00
_cell.angle_gamma   90.00
#
_symmetry.space_group_name_H-M   'P 1'
#
loop_
_entity.id
_entity.type
_entity.pdbx_description
1 polymer ?
#
loop_
_entity_poly.entity_id
_entity_poly.type
_entity_poly.pdbx_seq_one_letter_code
_entity_poly.pdbx_strand_id
1 'polypeptide(L)'
;MGMDALVKRILNDIGIREERFSLEWASAAEAPRFVQLITDFTERIKELGPLGEAEGLSEDEVRERLQKALDIVSSQKVRISFGNATKAVRKDGIWTPEHISEIINTKMAKTLEKALG
;
A
#
# COMPACT_ATOMS: atom_id res chain seq x y z
N MET A 1 -3.40 0.45 -9.02
CA MET A 1 -2.57 1.67 -9.17
C MET A 1 -2.78 2.66 -8.03
N GLY A 2 -3.91 3.38 -7.93
CA GLY A 2 -4.10 4.34 -6.82
C GLY A 2 -4.18 3.69 -5.43
N MET A 3 -4.87 2.56 -5.32
CA MET A 3 -4.90 1.77 -4.08
C MET A 3 -3.54 1.17 -3.72
N ASP A 4 -2.75 0.77 -4.72
CA ASP A 4 -1.41 0.22 -4.52
C ASP A 4 -0.51 1.26 -3.85
N ALA A 5 -0.47 2.49 -4.41
CA ALA A 5 0.26 3.60 -3.84
C ALA A 5 -0.19 3.93 -2.40
N LEU A 6 -1.51 3.91 -2.12
CA LEU A 6 -2.02 4.18 -0.78
C LEU A 6 -1.60 3.10 0.22
N VAL A 7 -1.73 1.82 -0.11
CA VAL A 7 -1.37 0.73 0.81
C VAL A 7 0.13 0.74 1.10
N LYS A 8 0.97 0.85 0.07
CA LYS A 8 2.43 0.96 0.23
C LYS A 8 2.82 2.14 1.11
N ARG A 9 2.20 3.31 0.88
CA ARG A 9 2.40 4.49 1.72
C ARG A 9 2.04 4.23 3.19
N ILE A 10 0.87 3.65 3.45
CA ILE A 10 0.42 3.36 4.82
C ILE A 10 1.35 2.37 5.52
N LEU A 11 1.80 1.31 4.83
CA LEU A 11 2.76 0.35 5.38
C LEU A 11 4.06 1.05 5.78
N ASN A 12 4.63 1.86 4.90
CA ASN A 12 5.83 2.63 5.21
C ASN A 12 5.62 3.60 6.38
N ASP A 13 4.48 4.29 6.44
CA ASP A 13 4.16 5.24 7.51
C ASP A 13 4.07 4.55 8.89
N ILE A 14 3.63 3.28 8.95
CA ILE A 14 3.61 2.49 10.19
C ILE A 14 4.90 1.69 10.44
N GLY A 15 5.91 1.84 9.57
CA GLY A 15 7.19 1.14 9.67
C GLY A 15 7.12 -0.36 9.38
N ILE A 16 6.15 -0.78 8.57
CA ILE A 16 6.10 -2.12 7.97
C ILE A 16 6.60 -2.02 6.54
N ARG A 17 7.50 -2.90 6.14
CA ARG A 17 8.06 -2.88 4.79
C ARG A 17 6.98 -3.06 3.73
N GLU A 18 6.97 -2.17 2.74
CA GLU A 18 5.97 -2.15 1.67
C GLU A 18 6.03 -3.39 0.76
N GLU A 19 7.19 -4.06 0.67
CA GLU A 19 7.36 -5.36 0.01
C GLU A 19 6.50 -6.47 0.65
N ARG A 20 5.96 -6.17 1.84
CA ARG A 20 4.78 -6.73 2.52
C ARG A 20 3.60 -7.06 1.60
N PHE A 21 3.45 -6.25 0.56
CA PHE A 21 2.27 -6.14 -0.27
C PHE A 21 2.66 -6.05 -1.74
N SER A 22 1.91 -6.75 -2.58
CA SER A 22 2.07 -6.69 -4.03
C SER A 22 0.69 -6.71 -4.70
N LEU A 23 0.51 -5.89 -5.73
CA LEU A 23 -0.69 -5.85 -6.56
C LEU A 23 -0.30 -5.97 -8.02
N GLU A 24 -0.45 -7.18 -8.55
CA GLU A 24 -0.04 -7.53 -9.91
C GLU A 24 -1.20 -8.06 -10.73
N TRP A 25 -1.11 -7.90 -12.06
CA TRP A 25 -2.14 -8.33 -12.99
C TRP A 25 -1.65 -9.51 -13.82
N ALA A 26 -2.49 -10.53 -13.94
CA ALA A 26 -2.34 -11.63 -14.87
C ALA A 26 -3.73 -12.05 -15.37
N SER A 27 -3.88 -12.20 -16.68
CA SER A 27 -5.09 -12.74 -17.29
C SER A 27 -5.12 -14.27 -17.22
N ALA A 28 -6.29 -14.86 -17.47
CA ALA A 28 -6.45 -16.32 -17.52
C ALA A 28 -5.59 -17.01 -18.59
N ALA A 29 -5.15 -16.27 -19.62
CA ALA A 29 -4.27 -16.78 -20.68
C ALA A 29 -2.77 -16.73 -20.30
N GLU A 30 -2.42 -16.05 -19.21
CA GLU A 30 -1.03 -15.81 -18.80
C GLU A 30 -0.60 -16.74 -17.64
N ALA A 31 -0.90 -18.04 -17.73
CA ALA A 31 -0.58 -18.99 -16.69
C ALA A 31 0.92 -18.98 -16.26
N PRO A 32 1.90 -18.90 -17.18
CA PRO A 32 3.31 -18.79 -16.79
C PRO A 32 3.63 -17.53 -15.98
N ARG A 33 3.02 -16.38 -16.34
CA ARG A 33 3.19 -15.11 -15.61
C ARG A 33 2.62 -15.22 -14.20
N PHE A 34 1.44 -15.81 -14.05
CA PHE A 34 0.82 -16.00 -12.74
C PHE A 34 1.72 -16.84 -11.83
N VAL A 35 2.24 -17.96 -12.32
CA VAL A 35 3.17 -18.81 -11.56
C VAL A 35 4.40 -18.01 -11.13
N GLN A 36 5.00 -17.24 -12.04
CA GLN A 36 6.16 -16.41 -11.72
C GLN A 36 5.85 -15.38 -10.63
N LEU A 37 4.77 -14.61 -10.76
CA LEU A 37 4.39 -13.57 -9.80
C LEU A 37 4.18 -14.13 -8.39
N ILE A 38 3.55 -15.30 -8.27
CA ILE A 38 3.32 -15.95 -6.96
C ILE A 38 4.63 -16.49 -6.38
N THR A 39 5.48 -17.10 -7.21
CA THR A 39 6.81 -17.59 -6.79
C THR A 39 7.67 -16.44 -6.27
N ASP A 40 7.83 -15.38 -7.07
CA ASP A 40 8.68 -14.22 -6.73
C ASP A 40 8.20 -13.54 -5.44
N PHE A 41 6.88 -13.37 -5.27
CA PHE A 41 6.32 -12.83 -4.03
C PHE A 41 6.55 -13.77 -2.84
N THR A 42 6.37 -15.08 -3.00
CA THR A 42 6.59 -16.06 -1.93
C THR A 42 8.06 -16.09 -1.49
N GLU A 43 8.99 -16.05 -2.44
CA GLU A 43 10.43 -15.97 -2.16
C GLU A 43 10.75 -14.70 -1.40
N ARG A 44 10.23 -13.55 -1.86
CA ARG A 44 10.37 -12.28 -1.14
C ARG A 44 9.91 -12.44 0.31
N ILE A 45 8.67 -12.89 0.56
CA ILE A 45 8.15 -13.04 1.93
C ILE A 45 8.99 -13.99 2.78
N LYS A 46 9.56 -15.05 2.21
CA LYS A 46 10.49 -15.95 2.93
C LYS A 46 11.76 -15.23 3.35
N GLU A 47 12.34 -14.41 2.48
CA GLU A 47 13.51 -13.57 2.81
C GLU A 47 13.18 -12.54 3.89
N LEU A 48 11.94 -12.04 3.91
CA LEU A 48 11.46 -11.09 4.89
C LEU A 48 11.15 -11.70 6.26
N GLY A 49 11.00 -13.02 6.31
CA GLY A 49 10.57 -13.75 7.50
C GLY A 49 9.14 -13.40 7.96
N PRO A 50 8.71 -13.99 9.09
CA PRO A 50 7.52 -13.59 9.84
C PRO A 50 7.32 -12.07 9.92
N LEU A 51 6.05 -11.66 9.96
CA LEU A 51 5.69 -10.25 10.04
C LEU A 51 6.23 -9.63 11.34
N GLY A 52 7.00 -8.55 11.24
CA GLY A 52 7.70 -7.93 12.36
C GLY A 52 9.17 -8.32 12.47
N GLU A 53 9.58 -9.49 11.95
CA GLU A 53 10.95 -9.98 12.12
C GLU A 53 11.99 -9.07 11.44
N ALA A 54 11.79 -8.80 10.15
CA ALA A 54 12.66 -7.89 9.42
C ALA A 54 12.53 -6.42 9.85
N GLU A 55 11.44 -6.08 10.53
CA GLU A 55 11.21 -4.74 11.08
C GLU A 55 11.77 -4.59 12.51
N GLY A 56 12.21 -5.69 13.14
CA GLY A 56 12.69 -5.71 14.52
C GLY A 56 11.59 -5.46 15.56
N LEU A 57 10.34 -5.86 15.27
CA LEU A 57 9.15 -5.58 16.07
C LEU A 57 8.63 -6.86 16.75
N SER A 58 8.13 -6.70 17.97
CA SER A 58 7.34 -7.74 18.63
C SER A 58 5.96 -7.93 17.96
N GLU A 59 5.34 -9.09 18.18
CA GLU A 59 4.00 -9.39 17.65
C GLU A 59 2.95 -8.36 18.10
N ASP A 60 3.04 -7.90 19.35
CA ASP A 60 2.12 -6.92 19.91
C ASP A 60 2.30 -5.53 19.26
N GLU A 61 3.54 -5.10 19.01
CA GLU A 61 3.82 -3.85 18.30
C GLU A 61 3.31 -3.89 16.86
N VAL A 62 3.51 -5.03 16.18
CA VAL A 62 2.96 -5.23 14.82
C VAL A 62 1.45 -5.11 14.84
N ARG A 63 0.78 -5.81 15.76
CA ARG A 63 -0.68 -5.79 15.89
C ARG A 63 -1.19 -4.38 16.17
N GLU A 64 -0.55 -3.65 17.07
CA GLU A 64 -0.90 -2.25 17.38
C GLU A 64 -0.76 -1.35 16.16
N ARG A 65 0.37 -1.44 15.43
CA ARG A 65 0.64 -0.63 14.23
C ARG A 65 -0.36 -0.92 13.11
N LEU A 66 -0.66 -2.19 12.86
CA LEU A 66 -1.66 -2.60 11.87
C LEU A 66 -3.06 -2.12 12.26
N GLN A 67 -3.42 -2.19 13.54
CA GLN A 67 -4.71 -1.70 14.01
C GLN A 67 -4.83 -0.18 13.80
N LYS A 68 -3.79 0.59 14.15
CA LYS A 68 -3.74 2.04 13.88
C LYS A 68 -3.91 2.34 12.39
N ALA A 69 -3.17 1.63 11.52
CA ALA A 69 -3.33 1.78 10.08
C ALA A 69 -4.76 1.49 9.62
N LEU A 70 -5.37 0.41 10.13
CA LEU A 70 -6.74 0.03 9.81
C LEU A 70 -7.75 1.11 10.22
N ASP A 71 -7.61 1.68 11.41
CA ASP A 71 -8.48 2.75 11.92
C ASP A 71 -8.37 4.01 11.03
N ILE A 72 -7.15 4.36 10.63
CA ILE A 72 -6.87 5.51 9.75
C ILE A 72 -7.55 5.34 8.39
N VAL A 73 -7.31 4.22 7.70
CA VAL A 73 -7.85 3.98 6.35
C VAL A 73 -9.37 3.75 6.38
N SER A 74 -9.90 3.29 7.52
CA SER A 74 -11.34 3.13 7.77
C SER A 74 -12.03 4.43 8.15
N SER A 75 -11.30 5.54 8.28
CA SER A 75 -11.92 6.84 8.54
C SER A 75 -12.63 7.39 7.30
N GLN A 76 -13.79 8.02 7.50
CA GLN A 76 -14.53 8.67 6.41
C GLN A 76 -13.69 9.77 5.73
N LYS A 77 -12.86 10.48 6.50
CA LYS A 77 -12.00 11.56 6.00
C LYS A 77 -10.96 11.04 5.02
N VAL A 78 -10.28 9.93 5.34
CA VAL A 78 -9.31 9.30 4.42
C VAL A 78 -10.00 8.79 3.16
N ARG A 79 -11.18 8.15 3.27
CA ARG A 79 -11.97 7.72 2.11
C ARG A 79 -12.33 8.88 1.17
N ILE A 80 -12.80 9.99 1.72
CA ILE A 80 -13.14 11.19 0.92
C ILE A 80 -11.89 11.76 0.26
N SER A 81 -10.78 11.86 1.00
CA SER A 81 -9.51 12.37 0.48
C SER A 81 -8.98 11.53 -0.67
N PHE A 82 -9.05 10.20 -0.55
CA PHE A 82 -8.69 9.27 -1.62
C PHE A 82 -9.60 9.42 -2.85
N GLY A 83 -10.91 9.56 -2.65
CA GLY A 83 -11.86 9.85 -3.72
C GLY A 83 -11.52 11.15 -4.49
N ASN A 84 -11.06 12.19 -3.80
CA ASN A 84 -10.61 13.43 -4.44
C ASN A 84 -9.27 13.26 -5.18
N ALA A 85 -8.34 12.48 -4.63
CA ALA A 85 -7.07 12.19 -5.29
C ALA A 85 -7.28 11.39 -6.59
N THR A 86 -8.14 10.37 -6.56
CA THR A 86 -8.48 9.57 -7.76
C THR A 86 -9.23 10.37 -8.83
N LYS A 87 -10.06 11.35 -8.44
CA LYS A 87 -10.65 12.31 -9.41
C LYS A 87 -9.59 13.15 -10.12
N ALA A 88 -8.51 13.52 -9.43
CA ALA A 88 -7.41 14.25 -10.05
C ALA A 88 -6.64 13.38 -11.06
N VAL A 89 -6.31 12.14 -10.70
CA VAL A 89 -5.72 11.17 -11.66
C VAL A 89 -6.55 11.08 -12.94
N ARG A 90 -7.89 10.95 -12.80
CA ARG A 90 -8.81 10.89 -13.94
C ARG A 90 -8.80 12.16 -14.78
N LYS A 91 -8.71 13.32 -14.14
CA LYS A 91 -8.68 14.62 -14.82
C LYS A 91 -7.40 14.79 -15.62
N ASP A 92 -6.28 14.34 -15.08
CA ASP A 92 -4.97 14.46 -15.73
C ASP A 92 -4.82 13.46 -16.88
N GLY A 93 -5.49 12.31 -16.81
CA GLY A 93 -5.50 11.30 -17.88
C GLY A 93 -4.17 10.55 -18.04
N ILE A 94 -3.24 10.73 -17.11
CA ILE A 94 -1.94 10.08 -17.08
C ILE A 94 -2.02 8.85 -16.16
N TRP A 95 -1.81 7.66 -16.72
CA TRP A 95 -2.00 6.37 -16.03
C TRP A 95 -0.71 5.65 -15.67
N THR A 96 0.40 6.37 -15.53
CA THR A 96 1.68 5.76 -15.13
C THR A 96 1.70 5.54 -13.61
N PRO A 97 2.34 4.46 -13.12
CA PRO A 97 2.47 4.20 -11.68
C PRO A 97 3.09 5.37 -10.91
N GLU A 98 4.07 6.04 -11.51
CA GLU A 98 4.82 7.15 -10.91
C GLU A 98 3.91 8.36 -10.68
N HIS A 99 3.16 8.75 -11.72
CA HIS A 99 2.24 9.89 -11.65
C HIS A 99 1.10 9.64 -10.67
N ILE A 100 0.54 8.42 -10.68
CA ILE A 100 -0.52 8.06 -9.75
C ILE A 100 0.00 8.09 -8.31
N SER A 101 1.20 7.54 -8.07
CA SER A 101 1.83 7.54 -6.75
C SER A 101 2.11 8.97 -6.27
N GLU A 102 2.59 9.84 -7.15
CA GLU A 102 2.79 11.26 -6.85
C GLU A 102 1.47 11.93 -6.43
N ILE A 103 0.39 11.74 -7.18
CA ILE A 103 -0.91 12.34 -6.85
C ILE A 103 -1.45 11.83 -5.52
N ILE A 104 -1.39 10.51 -5.28
CA ILE A 104 -1.86 9.94 -4.02
C ILE A 104 -1.05 10.52 -2.86
N ASN A 105 0.28 10.50 -2.96
CA ASN A 105 1.16 11.02 -1.91
C ASN A 105 0.96 12.51 -1.65
N THR A 106 0.92 13.34 -2.69
CA THR A 106 0.81 14.80 -2.54
C THR A 106 -0.57 15.22 -2.04
N LYS A 107 -1.66 14.67 -2.60
CA LYS A 107 -3.02 15.08 -2.23
C LYS A 107 -3.49 14.49 -0.90
N MET A 108 -2.93 13.36 -0.48
CA MET A 108 -3.31 12.73 0.78
C MET A 108 -2.37 13.04 1.95
N ALA A 109 -1.17 13.58 1.71
CA ALA A 109 -0.17 13.90 2.75
C ALA A 109 -0.80 14.54 4.00
N LYS A 110 -1.46 15.71 3.84
CA LYS A 110 -2.07 16.43 4.97
C LYS A 110 -3.16 15.63 5.70
N THR A 111 -3.91 14.81 4.98
CA THR A 111 -4.99 14.01 5.59
C THR A 111 -4.41 12.85 6.38
N LEU A 112 -3.39 12.19 5.83
CA LEU A 112 -2.71 11.05 6.45
C LEU A 112 -1.84 11.49 7.63
N GLU A 113 -1.06 12.56 7.50
CA GLU A 113 -0.26 13.13 8.60
C GLU A 113 -1.15 13.49 9.81
N LYS A 114 -2.32 14.09 9.56
CA LYS A 114 -3.28 14.40 10.63
C LYS A 114 -4.00 13.17 11.20
N ALA A 115 -4.00 12.04 10.48
CA ALA A 115 -4.61 10.81 10.96
C ALA A 115 -3.61 9.90 11.68
N LEU A 116 -2.32 10.02 11.35
CA LEU A 116 -1.19 9.34 11.98
C LEU A 116 -0.71 10.05 13.26
N GLY A 117 -1.01 11.34 13.41
CA GLY A 117 -0.68 12.19 14.57
C GLY A 117 -1.76 12.21 15.64
#